data_AF-A0A938RJB3-F1
#
_entry.id   AF-A0A938RJB3-F1
#
_cell.length_a   1.000
_cell.length_b   1.000
_cell.length_c   1.000
_cell.angle_alpha   90.00
_cell.angle_beta   90.00
_cell.angle_gamma   90.00
#
_symmetry.space_group_name_H-M   'P 1'
#
loop_
_entity.id
_entity.type
_entity.pdbx_description
1 polymer ?
#
loop_
_entity_poly.entity_id
_entity_poly.type
_entity_poly.pdbx_seq_one_letter_code
_entity_poly.pdbx_strand_id
1 'polypeptide(L)' 'MKRIVVVLLGVFFLFGCGAAARESAYYEHNTMYRNFSHLKFSIVGFKDEITPKVAERSKKQDWWGITYPKSK' A
#
# COMPACT_ATOMS: atom_id res chain seq x y z
N MET A 1 -34.18 8.58 9.65
CA MET A 1 -32.93 8.36 10.43
C MET A 1 -32.03 7.28 9.85
N LYS A 2 -32.50 6.05 9.57
CA LYS A 2 -31.66 4.93 9.06
C LYS A 2 -30.91 5.22 7.73
N ARG A 3 -31.53 5.99 6.84
CA ARG A 3 -30.95 6.37 5.53
C ARG A 3 -29.74 7.29 5.65
N ILE A 4 -29.72 8.17 6.65
CA ILE A 4 -28.60 9.11 6.87
C ILE A 4 -27.35 8.34 7.33
N VAL A 5 -27.52 7.33 8.18
CA VAL A 5 -26.42 6.47 8.63
C VAL A 5 -25.77 5.73 7.45
N VAL A 6 -26.57 5.20 6.53
CA VAL A 6 -26.06 4.51 5.32
C VAL A 6 -25.29 5.47 4.42
N VAL A 7 -25.80 6.70 4.22
CA VAL A 7 -25.10 7.73 3.44
C VAL A 7 -23.77 8.09 4.10
N LEU A 8 -23.74 8.32 5.41
CA LEU A 8 -22.50 8.64 6.13
C LEU A 8 -21.48 7.49 6.03
N LEU A 9 -21.91 6.24 6.21
CA LEU A 9 -21.04 5.06 6.04
C LEU A 9 -20.44 4.97 4.64
N GLY A 10 -21.26 5.20 3.59
CA GLY A 10 -20.77 5.25 2.22
C GLY A 10 -19.75 6.35 2.00
N VAL A 11 -19.98 7.53 2.57
CA VAL A 11 -19.04 8.66 2.49
C VAL A 11 -17.71 8.31 3.18
N PHE A 12 -17.73 7.84 4.42
CA PHE A 12 -16.51 7.44 5.13
C PHE A 12 -15.76 6.32 4.41
N PHE A 13 -16.47 5.36 3.83
CA PHE A 13 -15.88 4.29 3.04
C PHE A 13 -15.14 4.82 1.80
N LEU A 14 -15.77 5.74 1.05
CA LEU A 14 -15.15 6.34 -0.14
C LEU A 14 -13.93 7.21 0.23
N PHE A 15 -13.99 7.98 1.31
CA PHE A 15 -12.84 8.74 1.81
C PHE A 15 -11.69 7.84 2.25
N GLY A 16 -11.99 6.72 2.94
CA GLY A 16 -10.97 5.74 3.33
C GLY A 16 -10.32 5.04 2.14
N CYS A 17 -11.11 4.61 1.14
CA CYS A 17 -10.59 4.01 -0.08
C CYS A 17 -9.72 4.98 -0.89
N GLY A 18 -10.13 6.25 -1.00
CA GLY A 18 -9.35 7.27 -1.70
C GLY A 18 -8.02 7.56 -1.02
N ALA A 19 -7.99 7.63 0.31
CA ALA A 19 -6.76 7.81 1.08
C ALA A 19 -5.78 6.64 0.88
N ALA A 20 -6.27 5.40 0.98
CA ALA A 20 -5.47 4.20 0.77
C ALA A 20 -4.93 4.11 -0.67
N ALA A 21 -5.74 4.48 -1.68
CA ALA A 21 -5.31 4.53 -3.07
C ALA A 21 -4.20 5.57 -3.30
N ARG A 22 -4.28 6.73 -2.62
CA ARG A 22 -3.24 7.77 -2.73
C ARG A 22 -1.94 7.35 -2.04
N GLU A 23 -2.03 6.77 -0.84
CA GLU A 23 -0.88 6.28 -0.09
C GLU A 23 -0.16 5.14 -0.81
N SER A 24 -0.89 4.23 -1.44
CA SER A 24 -0.30 3.12 -2.20
C SER A 24 0.24 3.51 -3.58
N ALA A 25 0.18 4.80 -3.96
CA ALA A 25 0.45 5.28 -5.32
C ALA A 25 -0.36 4.50 -6.39
N TYR A 26 -1.55 4.03 -6.03
CA TYR A 26 -2.36 3.14 -6.87
C TYR A 26 -2.68 3.75 -8.24
N TYR A 27 -2.89 5.06 -8.29
CA TYR A 27 -3.19 5.78 -9.54
C TYR A 27 -1.94 6.06 -10.40
N GLU A 28 -0.73 5.85 -9.88
CA GLU A 28 0.53 6.11 -10.59
C GLU A 28 1.01 4.88 -11.37
N HIS A 29 0.38 3.71 -11.17
CA HIS A 29 0.80 2.45 -11.75
C HIS A 29 -0.39 1.69 -12.36
N ASN A 30 -0.16 1.04 -13.51
CA ASN A 30 -1.20 0.27 -14.21
C ASN A 30 -1.56 -1.05 -13.49
N THR A 31 -0.75 -1.48 -12.52
CA THR A 31 -0.98 -2.71 -11.76
C THR A 31 -0.83 -2.42 -10.27
N MET A 32 -1.47 -3.24 -9.43
CA MET A 32 -1.37 -3.11 -7.97
C MET A 32 0.02 -3.50 -7.44
N TYR A 33 0.63 -4.52 -8.05
CA TYR A 33 2.00 -4.95 -7.76
C TYR A 33 2.80 -5.04 -9.05
N ARG A 34 4.10 -4.75 -8.96
CA ARG A 34 5.02 -4.77 -10.09
C ARG A 34 5.22 -6.19 -10.64
N ASN A 35 5.33 -7.16 -9.73
CA ASN A 35 5.51 -8.57 -10.05
C ASN A 35 5.06 -9.46 -8.88
N PHE A 36 5.11 -10.78 -9.05
CA PHE A 36 4.74 -11.74 -8.00
C PHE A 36 5.62 -11.67 -6.74
N SER A 37 6.87 -11.24 -6.86
CA SER A 37 7.74 -11.04 -5.70
C SER A 37 7.32 -9.81 -4.89
N HIS A 38 6.86 -8.76 -5.55
CA HIS A 38 6.24 -7.59 -4.91
C HIS A 38 4.97 -8.01 -4.17
N LEU A 39 4.06 -8.75 -4.81
CA LEU A 39 2.86 -9.29 -4.16
C LEU A 39 3.20 -10.14 -2.93
N LYS A 40 4.14 -11.09 -3.07
CA LYS A 40 4.55 -11.97 -1.97
C LYS A 40 5.12 -11.17 -0.79
N PHE A 41 5.90 -10.14 -1.09
CA PHE A 41 6.43 -9.22 -0.07
C PHE A 41 5.30 -8.48 0.66
N SER A 42 4.30 -7.97 -0.06
CA SER A 42 3.16 -7.26 0.52
C SER A 42 2.24 -8.16 1.37
N ILE A 43 2.16 -9.46 1.07
CA ILE A 43 1.37 -10.43 1.85
C ILE A 43 2.14 -10.90 3.10
N VAL A 44 3.41 -11.24 2.95
CA VAL A 44 4.21 -11.82 4.05
C VAL A 44 4.62 -10.76 5.07
N GLY A 45 4.71 -9.49 4.64
CA GLY A 45 5.09 -8.37 5.48
C GLY A 45 6.54 -8.44 5.96
N PHE A 46 6.91 -7.51 6.85
CA PHE A 46 8.24 -7.41 7.45
C PHE A 46 8.45 -8.43 8.59
N LYS A 47 8.13 -9.71 8.36
CA LYS A 47 8.28 -10.74 9.41
C LYS A 47 9.73 -10.94 9.85
N ASP A 48 10.67 -10.69 8.96
CA ASP A 48 12.10 -10.63 9.25
C ASP A 48 12.59 -9.22 8.91
N GLU A 49 13.50 -8.70 9.73
CA GLU A 49 14.06 -7.34 9.65
C GLU A 49 14.23 -6.81 8.22
N ILE A 50 13.97 -5.51 8.01
CA ILE A 50 14.29 -4.83 6.74
C ILE A 50 15.81 -4.86 6.54
N THR A 51 16.31 -5.95 5.95
CA THR A 51 17.72 -6.08 5.63
C THR A 51 18.07 -5.20 4.43
N PRO A 52 19.31 -4.69 4.35
CA PRO A 52 19.78 -3.95 3.19
C PRO A 52 19.57 -4.68 1.86
N LYS A 53 19.62 -6.03 1.86
CA LYS A 53 19.37 -6.88 0.68
C LYS A 53 17.94 -6.78 0.17
N VAL A 54 16.94 -6.66 1.05
CA VAL A 54 15.53 -6.51 0.67
C VAL A 54 15.31 -5.13 0.07
N ALA A 55 15.89 -4.09 0.66
CA ALA A 55 15.85 -2.73 0.12
C ALA A 55 16.57 -2.60 -1.24
N GLU A 56 17.68 -3.30 -1.43
CA GLU A 56 18.36 -3.34 -2.73
C GLU A 56 17.52 -4.08 -3.78
N ARG A 57 16.85 -5.17 -3.39
CA ARG A 57 15.98 -5.93 -4.29
C ARG A 57 14.75 -5.13 -4.71
N SER A 58 14.09 -4.43 -3.79
CA SER A 58 12.92 -3.60 -4.13
C SER A 58 13.31 -2.47 -5.10
N LYS A 59 14.48 -1.86 -4.92
CA LYS A 59 15.04 -0.87 -5.86
C LYS A 59 15.35 -1.49 -7.23
N LYS A 60 16.04 -2.63 -7.27
CA LYS A 60 16.38 -3.33 -8.53
C LYS A 60 15.15 -3.76 -9.32
N GLN A 61 14.07 -4.09 -8.63
CA GLN A 61 12.83 -4.53 -9.25
C GLN A 61 11.79 -3.43 -9.45
N ASP A 62 12.15 -2.18 -9.13
CA ASP A 62 11.30 -1.00 -9.34
C ASP A 62 9.92 -1.16 -8.68
N TRP A 63 9.91 -1.59 -7.41
CA TRP A 63 8.68 -1.71 -6.63
C TRP A 63 8.26 -0.34 -6.12
N TRP A 64 6.99 -0.01 -6.30
CA TRP A 64 6.36 1.17 -5.71
C TRP A 64 5.88 0.93 -4.27
N GLY A 65 5.69 2.02 -3.55
CA GLY A 65 5.18 2.03 -2.19
C GLY A 65 5.74 3.18 -1.36
N ILE A 66 5.15 3.41 -0.20
CA ILE A 66 5.59 4.47 0.72
C ILE A 66 6.92 4.06 1.35
N THR A 67 7.92 4.93 1.26
CA THR A 67 9.16 4.76 2.02
C THR A 67 8.89 5.11 3.49
N TYR A 68 8.92 4.12 4.38
CA TYR A 68 8.93 4.41 5.80
C TYR A 68 10.28 5.01 6.20
N PRO A 69 10.31 6.13 6.97
CA PRO A 69 11.55 6.62 7.54
C PRO A 69 12.12 5.54 8.46
N LYS A 70 13.45 5.32 8.41
CA LYS A 70 14.14 4.48 9.39
C LYS A 70 13.77 5.02 10.78
N SER A 71 13.16 4.19 11.63
CA SER A 71 13.07 4.53 13.06
C SER A 71 14.50 4.72 13.55
N LYS A 72 14.78 5.90 14.12
CA LYS A 72 16.03 6.15 14.83
C LYS A 72 16.17 5.20 16.00
#